data_AF-A0A8I1EH03-F1
#
_entry.id   AF-A0A8I1EH03-F1
#
_cell.length_a   1.000
_cell.length_b   1.000
_cell.length_c   1.000
_cell.angle_alpha   90.00
_cell.angle_beta   90.00
_cell.angle_gamma   90.00
#
_symmetry.space_group_name_H-M   'P 1'
#
loop_
_entity.id
_entity.type
_entity.pdbx_description
1 polymer ?
#
loop_
_entity_poly.entity_id
_entity_poly.type
_entity_poly.pdbx_seq_one_letter_code
_entity_poly.pdbx_strand_id
1 'polypeptide(L)'
;MSYFELLVEAALAASHRRVLLKIYDGERNKHVDEAGNNAYRAARALADASRETGRDARESPIFASLGSCAQFYEEKFEQGRLVECDSLTPRFIHDAIGRGNKVRWQDWTVSASRPQEVTDAYGQFGWDRIITIRNTSGFEQKLEYADQDTTRAREIYKILTRGVAFINDGLPKDPKHQYDQCDEDELVW
;
A
#
# COMPACT_ATOMS: atom_id res chain seq x y z
N MET A 1 14.11 22.37 11.25
CA MET A 1 13.24 21.55 12.10
C MET A 1 13.78 20.14 12.10
N SER A 2 14.04 19.57 13.27
CA SER A 2 14.63 18.24 13.44
C SER A 2 13.58 17.14 13.26
N TYR A 3 14.04 15.91 13.04
CA TYR A 3 13.17 14.72 12.99
C TYR A 3 12.28 14.57 14.23
N PHE A 4 12.86 14.82 15.42
CA PHE A 4 12.11 14.71 16.67
C PHE A 4 11.02 15.79 16.78
N GLU A 5 11.33 17.02 16.37
CA GLU A 5 10.34 18.11 16.33
C GLU A 5 9.17 17.76 15.41
N LEU A 6 9.44 17.23 14.22
CA LEU A 6 8.42 16.77 13.27
C LEU A 6 7.54 15.64 13.83
N LEU A 7 8.15 14.69 14.54
CA LEU A 7 7.43 13.58 15.16
C LEU A 7 6.46 14.08 16.24
N VAL A 8 6.94 14.99 17.11
CA VAL A 8 6.12 15.59 18.17
C VAL A 8 5.03 16.48 17.56
N GLU A 9 5.35 17.29 16.55
CA GLU A 9 4.39 18.14 15.85
C GLU A 9 3.26 17.32 15.22
N ALA A 10 3.59 16.24 14.51
CA ALA A 10 2.59 15.35 13.92
C ALA A 10 1.68 14.71 14.99
N ALA A 11 2.25 14.28 16.12
CA ALA A 11 1.50 13.72 17.23
C ALA A 11 0.57 14.75 17.89
N LEU A 12 1.03 15.98 18.08
CA LEU A 12 0.23 17.08 18.64
C LEU A 12 -0.89 17.48 17.68
N ALA A 13 -0.60 17.62 16.39
CA ALA A 13 -1.61 17.96 15.38
C ALA A 13 -2.71 16.89 15.28
N ALA A 14 -2.33 15.60 15.29
CA ALA A 14 -3.28 14.50 15.29
C ALA A 14 -4.13 14.45 16.58
N SER A 15 -3.52 14.73 17.73
CA SER A 15 -4.23 14.79 19.01
C SER A 15 -5.20 15.97 19.07
N HIS A 16 -4.80 17.14 18.57
CA HIS A 16 -5.66 18.32 18.48
C HIS A 16 -6.90 18.05 17.62
N ARG A 17 -6.71 17.46 16.43
CA ARG A 17 -7.83 17.03 15.56
C ARG A 17 -8.78 16.09 16.30
N ARG A 18 -8.25 15.11 17.03
CA ARG A 18 -9.06 14.15 17.79
C ARG A 18 -9.90 14.82 18.88
N VAL A 19 -9.34 15.81 19.58
CA VAL A 19 -10.07 16.58 20.59
C VAL A 19 -11.20 17.38 19.93
N LEU A 20 -10.93 18.05 18.81
CA LEU A 20 -11.98 18.80 18.11
C LEU A 20 -13.09 17.90 17.56
N LEU A 21 -12.76 16.73 17.02
CA LEU A 21 -13.76 15.75 16.58
C LEU A 21 -14.70 15.32 17.72
N LYS A 22 -14.17 15.20 18.95
CA LYS A 22 -14.98 14.90 20.13
C LYS A 22 -15.85 16.08 20.57
N ILE A 23 -15.32 17.31 20.51
CA ILE A 23 -16.06 18.52 20.90
C ILE A 23 -17.24 18.78 19.97
N TYR A 24 -17.04 18.57 18.67
CA TYR A 24 -18.05 18.83 17.65
C TYR A 24 -18.85 17.59 17.24
N ASP A 25 -18.73 16.47 17.95
CA ASP A 25 -19.43 15.19 17.69
C ASP A 25 -19.42 14.74 16.21
N GLY A 26 -18.29 14.97 15.52
CA GLY A 26 -18.15 14.66 14.10
C GLY A 26 -18.93 15.57 13.14
N GLU A 27 -19.59 16.62 13.62
CA GLU A 27 -20.22 17.62 12.77
C GLU A 27 -19.19 18.37 11.93
N ARG A 28 -19.61 18.76 10.72
CA ARG A 28 -18.76 19.49 9.80
C ARG A 28 -18.49 20.89 10.34
N ASN A 29 -17.26 21.14 10.78
CA ASN A 29 -16.83 22.39 11.36
C ASN A 29 -15.49 22.84 10.76
N LYS A 30 -15.38 24.13 10.42
CA LYS A 30 -14.15 24.70 9.85
C LYS A 30 -12.89 24.44 10.69
N HIS A 31 -13.01 24.41 12.01
CA HIS A 31 -11.88 24.16 12.91
C HIS A 31 -11.45 22.68 12.89
N VAL A 32 -12.40 21.77 12.74
CA VAL A 32 -12.12 20.34 12.54
C VAL A 32 -11.42 20.13 11.19
N ASP A 33 -11.88 20.81 10.14
CA ASP A 33 -11.27 20.75 8.81
C ASP A 33 -9.84 21.33 8.82
N GLU A 34 -9.62 22.49 9.45
CA GLU A 34 -8.30 23.11 9.63
C GLU A 34 -7.34 22.20 10.41
N ALA A 35 -7.80 21.62 11.53
CA ALA A 35 -6.99 20.69 12.30
C ALA A 35 -6.71 19.38 11.53
N GLY A 36 -7.67 18.92 10.72
CA GLY A 36 -7.48 17.81 9.79
C GLY A 36 -6.38 18.07 8.77
N ASN A 37 -6.44 19.24 8.13
CA ASN A 37 -5.44 19.67 7.16
C ASN A 37 -4.04 19.83 7.80
N ASN A 38 -3.97 20.36 9.01
CA ASN A 38 -2.71 20.48 9.75
C ASN A 38 -2.12 19.11 10.11
N ALA A 39 -2.94 18.20 10.64
CA ALA A 39 -2.50 16.83 10.95
C ALA A 39 -2.03 16.08 9.69
N TYR A 40 -2.73 16.26 8.56
CA TYR A 40 -2.33 15.72 7.26
C TYR A 40 -0.97 16.26 6.81
N ARG A 41 -0.76 17.59 6.84
CA ARG A 41 0.51 18.22 6.44
C ARG A 41 1.66 17.76 7.33
N ALA A 42 1.47 17.73 8.66
CA ALA A 42 2.49 17.32 9.60
C ALA A 42 2.87 15.84 9.43
N ALA A 43 1.91 14.94 9.22
CA ALA A 43 2.18 13.53 8.96
C ALA A 43 2.98 13.31 7.66
N ARG A 44 2.70 14.08 6.60
CA ARG A 44 3.46 14.00 5.35
C ARG A 44 4.86 14.58 5.47
N ALA A 45 5.02 15.70 6.19
CA ALA A 45 6.33 16.29 6.45
C ALA A 45 7.22 15.34 7.28
N LEU A 46 6.64 14.67 8.28
CA LEU A 46 7.31 13.60 9.02
C LEU A 46 7.73 12.46 8.09
N ALA A 47 6.85 12.00 7.20
CA ALA A 47 7.17 10.94 6.24
C ALA A 47 8.30 11.32 5.28
N ASP A 48 8.32 12.55 4.77
CA ASP A 48 9.41 13.06 3.93
C ASP A 48 10.73 13.06 4.71
N ALA A 49 10.76 13.60 5.93
CA ALA A 49 11.95 13.61 6.78
C ALA A 49 12.42 12.20 7.18
N SER A 50 11.50 11.29 7.46
CA SER A 50 11.80 9.87 7.72
C SER A 50 12.50 9.22 6.54
N ARG A 51 12.08 9.53 5.31
CA ARG A 51 12.73 9.02 4.08
C ARG A 51 14.12 9.61 3.89
N GLU A 52 14.28 10.91 4.10
CA GLU A 52 15.57 11.60 3.96
C GLU A 52 16.60 11.14 4.99
N THR A 53 16.16 10.88 6.23
CA THR A 53 17.04 10.48 7.34
C THR A 53 17.18 8.98 7.51
N GLY A 54 16.41 8.17 6.78
CA GLY A 54 16.40 6.71 6.90
C GLY A 54 15.81 6.21 8.23
N ARG A 55 15.07 7.04 8.96
CA ARG A 55 14.49 6.71 10.26
C ARG A 55 13.01 6.43 10.12
N ASP A 56 12.55 5.27 10.57
CA ASP A 56 11.13 4.96 10.56
C ASP A 56 10.44 5.49 11.82
N ALA A 57 9.48 6.41 11.66
CA ALA A 57 8.69 6.95 12.77
C ALA A 57 7.91 5.86 13.52
N ARG A 58 7.56 4.74 12.89
CA ARG A 58 6.82 3.64 13.49
C ARG A 58 7.56 2.96 14.64
N GLU A 59 8.88 3.07 14.68
CA GLU A 59 9.70 2.54 15.78
C GLU A 59 9.56 3.37 17.05
N SER A 60 9.05 4.60 16.95
CA SER A 60 8.84 5.46 18.11
C SER A 60 7.50 5.18 18.79
N PRO A 61 7.46 5.09 20.14
CA PRO A 61 6.20 4.95 20.88
C PRO A 61 5.26 6.16 20.69
N ILE A 62 5.80 7.33 20.32
CA ILE A 62 5.00 8.54 20.03
C ILE A 62 4.14 8.35 18.77
N PHE A 63 4.55 7.46 17.85
CA PHE A 63 3.83 7.23 16.59
C PHE A 63 2.38 6.80 16.81
N ALA A 64 2.11 6.02 17.87
CA ALA A 64 0.75 5.60 18.23
C ALA A 64 -0.20 6.79 18.44
N SER A 65 0.32 7.97 18.84
CA SER A 65 -0.48 9.18 19.02
C SER A 65 -1.06 9.72 17.72
N LEU A 66 -0.52 9.38 16.54
CA LEU A 66 -1.07 9.79 15.24
C LEU A 66 -2.46 9.17 14.99
N GLY A 67 -2.76 8.00 15.55
CA GLY A 67 -4.04 7.30 15.38
C GLY A 67 -4.42 7.18 13.90
N SER A 68 -5.65 7.57 13.54
CA SER A 68 -6.11 7.52 12.13
C SER A 68 -5.32 8.42 11.17
N CYS A 69 -4.50 9.35 11.65
CA CYS A 69 -3.62 10.15 10.79
C CYS A 69 -2.35 9.40 10.38
N ALA A 70 -2.05 8.25 11.01
CA ALA A 70 -0.90 7.41 10.67
C ALA A 70 -0.96 6.93 9.22
N GLN A 71 -2.15 6.70 8.67
CA GLN A 71 -2.34 6.32 7.26
C GLN A 71 -1.69 7.32 6.28
N PHE A 72 -1.71 8.62 6.60
CA PHE A 72 -1.12 9.65 5.73
C PHE A 72 0.40 9.63 5.76
N TYR A 73 0.97 9.28 6.92
CA TYR A 73 2.41 9.02 7.04
C TYR A 73 2.77 7.78 6.24
N GLU A 74 2.06 6.66 6.45
CA GLU A 74 2.35 5.37 5.83
C GLU A 74 2.26 5.45 4.31
N GLU A 75 1.18 6.05 3.79
CA GLU A 75 1.02 6.27 2.35
C GLU A 75 2.21 7.04 1.79
N LYS A 76 2.62 8.13 2.43
CA LYS A 76 3.71 8.98 1.93
C LYS A 76 5.09 8.35 2.11
N PHE A 77 5.30 7.61 3.19
CA PHE A 77 6.55 6.96 3.55
C PHE A 77 6.82 5.73 2.66
N GLU A 78 5.82 4.87 2.48
CA GLU A 78 5.94 3.64 1.69
C GLU A 78 5.78 3.90 0.18
N GLN A 79 4.88 4.79 -0.25
CA GLN A 79 4.61 4.95 -1.69
C GLN A 79 5.89 5.31 -2.48
N GLY A 80 6.20 4.44 -3.44
CA GLY A 80 7.33 4.56 -4.35
C GLY A 80 8.70 4.30 -3.71
N ARG A 81 8.77 3.85 -2.45
CA ARG A 81 10.03 3.48 -1.79
C ARG A 81 10.57 2.20 -2.42
N LEU A 82 11.86 2.19 -2.73
CA LEU A 82 12.54 1.01 -3.24
C LEU A 82 12.87 0.07 -2.08
N VAL A 83 12.43 -1.17 -2.18
CA VAL A 83 12.74 -2.24 -1.24
C VAL A 83 13.54 -3.30 -1.99
N GLU A 84 14.79 -3.49 -1.59
CA GLU A 84 15.63 -4.55 -2.10
C GLU A 84 15.27 -5.86 -1.40
N CYS A 85 15.15 -6.92 -2.19
CA CYS A 85 14.74 -8.23 -1.71
C CYS A 85 15.87 -9.23 -1.91
N ASP A 86 16.34 -9.86 -0.83
CA ASP A 86 17.34 -10.93 -0.91
C ASP A 86 16.69 -12.28 -1.22
N SER A 87 15.51 -12.52 -0.65
CA SER A 87 14.73 -13.77 -0.82
C SER A 87 13.32 -13.46 -1.32
N LEU A 88 13.14 -13.55 -2.63
CA LEU A 88 11.85 -13.28 -3.27
C LEU A 88 10.82 -14.34 -2.89
N THR A 89 9.63 -13.90 -2.50
CA THR A 89 8.47 -14.76 -2.28
C THR A 89 7.22 -14.06 -2.81
N PRO A 90 6.17 -14.79 -3.23
CA PRO A 90 4.91 -14.17 -3.62
C PRO A 90 4.33 -13.28 -2.51
N ARG A 91 4.42 -13.71 -1.25
CA ARG A 91 3.96 -12.90 -0.11
C ARG A 91 4.70 -11.56 0.02
N PHE A 92 6.01 -11.57 -0.15
CA PHE A 92 6.79 -10.33 -0.12
C PHE A 92 6.37 -9.38 -1.25
N ILE A 93 6.15 -9.91 -2.47
CA ILE A 93 5.67 -9.12 -3.61
C ILE A 93 4.30 -8.51 -3.30
N HIS A 94 3.37 -9.33 -2.80
CA HIS A 94 2.03 -8.90 -2.40
C HIS A 94 2.09 -7.76 -1.37
N ASP A 95 2.83 -7.95 -0.28
CA ASP A 95 2.91 -6.97 0.79
C ASP A 95 3.61 -5.68 0.35
N ALA A 96 4.64 -5.78 -0.49
CA ALA A 96 5.34 -4.61 -1.03
C ALA A 96 4.45 -3.82 -2.00
N ILE A 97 3.75 -4.50 -2.92
CA ILE A 97 2.85 -3.87 -3.88
C ILE A 97 1.63 -3.25 -3.19
N GLY A 98 1.03 -3.94 -2.21
CA GLY A 98 -0.08 -3.42 -1.43
C GLY A 98 0.26 -2.13 -0.69
N ARG A 99 1.49 -2.00 -0.21
CA ARG A 99 2.03 -0.76 0.39
C ARG A 99 2.44 0.30 -0.63
N GLY A 100 2.42 -0.01 -1.93
CA GLY A 100 2.85 0.87 -3.00
C GLY A 100 4.38 1.01 -3.11
N ASN A 101 5.15 0.08 -2.55
CA ASN A 101 6.60 0.02 -2.69
C ASN A 101 7.01 -0.40 -4.11
N LYS A 102 8.26 -0.13 -4.46
CA LYS A 102 8.95 -0.71 -5.62
C LYS A 102 9.82 -1.84 -5.13
N VAL A 103 9.69 -3.03 -5.70
CA VAL A 103 10.54 -4.17 -5.37
C VAL A 103 11.70 -4.21 -6.35
N ARG A 104 12.93 -4.29 -5.84
CA ARG A 104 14.11 -4.66 -6.63
C ARG A 104 14.54 -6.07 -6.24
N TRP A 105 14.69 -6.92 -7.24
CA TRP A 105 15.23 -8.27 -7.08
C TRP A 105 16.13 -8.58 -8.27
N GLN A 106 17.42 -8.78 -8.01
CA GLN A 106 18.43 -8.94 -9.05
C GLN A 106 18.37 -7.79 -10.08
N ASP A 107 18.26 -8.13 -11.37
CA ASP A 107 18.14 -7.23 -12.50
C ASP A 107 16.70 -6.73 -12.75
N TRP A 108 15.74 -7.12 -11.90
CA TRP A 108 14.33 -6.78 -12.04
C TRP A 108 13.87 -5.68 -11.09
N THR A 109 12.92 -4.88 -11.57
CA THR A 109 12.18 -3.90 -10.78
C THR A 109 10.69 -4.09 -11.01
N VAL A 110 9.93 -4.22 -9.94
CA VAL A 110 8.46 -4.26 -9.94
C VAL A 110 7.95 -2.99 -9.26
N SER A 111 7.00 -2.30 -9.87
CA SER A 111 6.39 -1.10 -9.32
C SER A 111 4.90 -1.08 -9.56
N ALA A 112 4.14 -0.62 -8.56
CA ALA A 112 2.72 -0.39 -8.68
C ALA A 112 2.42 1.11 -8.92
N SER A 113 1.46 1.40 -9.78
CA SER A 113 0.92 2.75 -9.92
C SER A 113 0.13 3.16 -8.66
N ARG A 114 -0.31 4.42 -8.63
CA ARG A 114 -1.40 4.81 -7.74
C ARG A 114 -2.67 4.06 -8.15
N PRO A 115 -3.58 3.79 -7.20
CA PRO A 115 -4.92 3.34 -7.53
C PRO A 115 -5.55 4.31 -8.54
N GLN A 116 -6.12 3.76 -9.60
CA GLN A 116 -6.83 4.47 -10.66
C GLN A 116 -8.13 3.74 -10.93
N GLU A 117 -9.11 4.47 -11.46
CA GLU A 117 -10.38 3.89 -11.84
C GLU A 117 -10.18 2.96 -13.04
N VAL A 118 -10.64 1.72 -12.90
CA VAL A 118 -10.59 0.68 -13.93
C VAL A 118 -11.95 0.01 -13.99
N THR A 119 -12.33 -0.42 -15.19
CA THR A 119 -13.52 -1.25 -15.38
C THR A 119 -13.04 -2.67 -15.62
N ASP A 120 -13.50 -3.61 -14.81
CA ASP A 120 -13.12 -5.02 -14.94
C ASP A 120 -13.70 -5.66 -16.22
N ALA A 121 -13.38 -6.95 -16.43
CA ALA A 121 -13.88 -7.72 -17.57
C ALA A 121 -15.42 -7.91 -17.59
N TYR A 122 -16.09 -7.72 -16.45
CA TYR A 122 -17.53 -7.82 -16.27
C TYR A 122 -18.25 -6.46 -16.36
N GLY A 123 -17.52 -5.37 -16.63
CA GLY A 123 -18.09 -4.02 -16.74
C GLY A 123 -18.28 -3.32 -15.40
N GLN A 124 -17.76 -3.87 -14.29
CA GLN A 124 -17.84 -3.30 -12.96
C GLN A 124 -16.71 -2.30 -12.72
N PHE A 125 -17.07 -1.14 -12.18
CA PHE A 125 -16.11 -0.11 -11.78
C PHE A 125 -15.37 -0.55 -10.50
N GLY A 126 -14.04 -0.46 -10.56
CA GLY A 126 -13.13 -0.75 -9.46
C GLY A 126 -11.99 0.27 -9.39
N TRP A 127 -11.25 0.23 -8.29
CA TRP A 127 -10.02 1.01 -8.11
C TRP A 127 -8.85 0.07 -8.08
N ASP A 128 -7.93 0.25 -9.03
CA ASP A 128 -6.89 -0.75 -9.28
C ASP A 128 -5.53 -0.13 -9.61
N ARG A 129 -4.47 -0.93 -9.52
CA ARG A 129 -3.09 -0.52 -9.76
C ARG A 129 -2.55 -1.21 -11.00
N ILE A 130 -1.92 -0.45 -11.88
CA ILE A 130 -1.10 -1.02 -12.95
C ILE A 130 0.23 -1.44 -12.33
N ILE A 131 0.56 -2.72 -12.46
CA ILE A 131 1.85 -3.24 -12.05
C ILE A 131 2.77 -3.24 -13.27
N THR A 132 3.91 -2.59 -13.14
CA THR A 132 4.95 -2.55 -14.17
C THR A 132 6.16 -3.37 -13.71
N ILE A 133 6.55 -4.35 -14.50
CA ILE A 133 7.73 -5.20 -14.33
C ILE A 133 8.76 -4.80 -15.37
N ARG A 134 9.97 -4.47 -14.95
CA ARG A 134 11.09 -4.10 -15.83
C ARG A 134 12.35 -4.88 -15.50
N ASN A 135 13.13 -5.19 -16.52
CA ASN A 135 14.50 -5.69 -16.37
C ASN A 135 15.49 -4.69 -17.00
N THR A 136 16.69 -4.60 -16.45
CA THR A 136 17.86 -3.91 -17.05
C THR A 136 18.13 -4.28 -18.52
N SER A 137 17.74 -5.48 -18.97
CA SER A 137 17.85 -5.92 -20.37
C SER A 137 16.88 -5.23 -21.34
N GLY A 138 15.98 -4.36 -20.84
CA GLY A 138 15.00 -3.64 -21.65
C GLY A 138 13.63 -4.31 -21.75
N PHE A 139 13.43 -5.46 -21.11
CA PHE A 139 12.10 -6.06 -20.98
C PHE A 139 11.20 -5.19 -20.10
N GLU A 140 9.99 -4.90 -20.57
CA GLU A 140 8.93 -4.24 -19.81
C GLU A 140 7.61 -4.97 -20.04
N GLN A 141 6.92 -5.32 -18.96
CA GLN A 141 5.58 -5.88 -18.98
C GLN A 141 4.69 -5.13 -18.01
N LYS A 142 3.48 -4.80 -18.45
CA LYS A 142 2.44 -4.21 -17.62
C LYS A 142 1.35 -5.25 -17.38
N LEU A 143 0.92 -5.34 -16.13
CA LEU A 143 -0.18 -6.19 -15.69
C LEU A 143 -1.28 -5.26 -15.19
N GLU A 144 -2.44 -5.33 -15.85
CA GLU A 144 -3.69 -4.68 -15.46
C GLU A 144 -4.57 -5.70 -14.71
N TYR A 145 -5.52 -5.24 -13.90
CA TYR A 145 -6.51 -6.05 -13.16
C TYR A 145 -5.94 -6.73 -11.90
N ALA A 146 -6.14 -6.10 -10.74
CA ALA A 146 -5.78 -6.59 -9.42
C ALA A 146 -6.97 -6.55 -8.44
N ASP A 147 -8.14 -7.02 -8.89
CA ASP A 147 -9.08 -7.49 -7.88
C ASP A 147 -8.53 -8.80 -7.30
N GLN A 148 -8.04 -8.65 -6.07
CA GLN A 148 -7.51 -9.64 -5.15
C GLN A 148 -6.13 -10.20 -5.55
N ASP A 149 -5.13 -9.62 -4.87
CA ASP A 149 -3.73 -9.48 -5.26
C ASP A 149 -2.86 -10.74 -5.11
N THR A 150 -3.39 -11.88 -4.65
CA THR A 150 -2.52 -13.02 -4.29
C THR A 150 -2.05 -13.81 -5.50
N THR A 151 -2.93 -14.09 -6.46
CA THR A 151 -2.57 -14.74 -7.72
C THR A 151 -1.65 -13.86 -8.54
N ARG A 152 -1.88 -12.54 -8.54
CA ARG A 152 -1.00 -11.61 -9.24
C ARG A 152 0.41 -11.62 -8.66
N ALA A 153 0.55 -11.66 -7.34
CA ALA A 153 1.86 -11.80 -6.72
C ALA A 153 2.56 -13.13 -7.09
N ARG A 154 1.80 -14.23 -7.23
CA ARG A 154 2.31 -15.52 -7.73
C ARG A 154 2.74 -15.45 -9.19
N GLU A 155 2.00 -14.75 -10.04
CA GLU A 155 2.35 -14.56 -11.45
C GLU A 155 3.62 -13.72 -11.61
N ILE A 156 3.71 -12.61 -10.89
CA ILE A 156 4.92 -11.78 -10.85
C ILE A 156 6.11 -12.63 -10.41
N TYR A 157 5.95 -13.44 -9.35
CA TYR A 157 6.99 -14.35 -8.92
C TYR A 157 7.43 -15.32 -10.04
N LYS A 158 6.48 -15.92 -10.77
CA LYS A 158 6.78 -16.80 -11.91
C LYS A 158 7.52 -16.06 -13.02
N ILE A 159 7.13 -14.82 -13.35
CA ILE A 159 7.81 -14.01 -14.37
C ILE A 159 9.27 -13.76 -13.94
N LEU A 160 9.47 -13.30 -12.71
CA LEU A 160 10.79 -12.98 -12.18
C LEU A 160 11.70 -14.22 -12.12
N THR A 161 11.16 -15.35 -11.66
CA THR A 161 11.93 -16.60 -11.49
C THR A 161 11.98 -17.48 -12.74
N ARG A 162 11.48 -16.99 -13.88
CA ARG A 162 11.43 -17.75 -15.15
C ARG A 162 10.68 -19.08 -15.05
N GLY A 163 9.55 -19.07 -14.34
CA GLY A 163 8.58 -20.16 -14.30
C GLY A 163 8.69 -21.10 -13.10
N VAL A 164 9.51 -20.79 -12.10
CA VAL A 164 9.59 -21.60 -10.88
C VAL A 164 8.29 -21.43 -10.08
N ALA A 165 7.64 -22.55 -9.77
CA ALA A 165 6.46 -22.56 -8.90
C ALA A 165 6.88 -22.47 -7.42
N PHE A 166 6.17 -21.66 -6.64
CA PHE A 166 6.33 -21.62 -5.19
C PHE A 166 5.35 -22.59 -4.53
N ILE A 167 5.83 -23.48 -3.66
CA ILE A 167 5.05 -24.63 -3.16
C ILE A 167 4.12 -24.23 -1.99
N ASN A 168 4.49 -23.23 -1.18
CA ASN A 168 3.67 -22.76 -0.05
C ASN A 168 3.95 -21.29 0.28
N ASP A 169 3.26 -20.38 -0.40
CA ASP A 169 3.48 -18.93 -0.24
C ASP A 169 2.75 -18.31 0.96
N GLY A 170 1.90 -19.08 1.64
CA GLY A 170 1.11 -18.61 2.78
C GLY A 170 0.10 -17.52 2.41
N LEU A 171 -0.17 -17.30 1.11
CA LEU A 171 -1.19 -16.39 0.64
C LEU A 171 -2.53 -17.13 0.51
N PRO A 172 -3.67 -16.51 0.86
CA PRO A 172 -4.98 -17.11 0.63
C PRO A 172 -5.25 -17.30 -0.87
N LYS A 173 -6.34 -18.01 -1.20
CA LYS A 173 -6.89 -17.94 -2.56
C LYS A 173 -7.59 -16.60 -2.74
N ASP A 174 -7.54 -16.05 -3.95
CA ASP A 174 -8.32 -14.87 -4.26
C ASP A 174 -9.82 -15.21 -4.17
N PRO A 175 -10.62 -14.35 -3.54
CA PRO A 175 -12.08 -14.49 -3.59
C PRO A 175 -12.58 -14.56 -5.04
N LYS A 176 -13.66 -15.31 -5.24
CA LYS A 176 -14.30 -15.39 -6.56
C LYS A 176 -15.00 -14.05 -6.86
N HIS A 177 -15.02 -13.66 -8.13
CA HIS A 177 -15.83 -12.53 -8.53
C HIS A 177 -17.31 -12.85 -8.31
N GLN A 178 -18.13 -11.84 -7.98
CA GLN A 178 -19.57 -12.05 -7.74
C GLN A 178 -20.34 -12.54 -8.98
N TYR A 179 -19.77 -12.33 -10.17
CA TYR A 179 -20.30 -12.83 -11.45
C TYR A 179 -19.53 -14.04 -12.00
N ASP A 180 -18.45 -14.48 -11.33
CA ASP A 180 -17.93 -15.80 -11.57
C ASP A 180 -19.02 -16.75 -11.07
N GLN A 181 -19.73 -17.38 -11.99
CA GLN A 181 -20.74 -18.36 -11.62
C GLN A 181 -20.07 -19.40 -10.72
N CYS A 182 -20.76 -19.79 -9.65
CA CYS A 182 -20.41 -21.00 -8.92
C CYS A 182 -20.48 -22.16 -9.91
N ASP A 183 -19.37 -22.48 -10.58
CA ASP A 183 -19.24 -23.71 -11.34
C ASP A 183 -19.46 -24.86 -10.35
N GLU A 184 -20.68 -25.39 -10.39
CA GLU A 184 -21.05 -26.80 -10.34
C GLU A 184 -20.12 -27.72 -9.54
N ASP A 185 -20.13 -27.62 -8.21
CA ASP A 185 -19.68 -28.70 -7.31
C ASP A 185 -20.80 -29.14 -6.33
N GLU A 186 -22.07 -28.86 -6.67
CA GLU A 186 -23.25 -29.50 -6.05
C GLU A 186 -23.98 -30.46 -7.02
N LEU A 187 -23.25 -31.10 -7.94
CA LEU A 187 -23.71 -32.35 -8.55
C LEU A 187 -23.06 -33.54 -7.82
N VAL A 188 -23.50 -33.74 -6.58
CA VAL A 188 -23.38 -35.04 -5.92
C VAL A 188 -24.51 -35.90 -6.47
N TRP A 189 -24.11 -36.90 -7.27
CA TRP A 189 -24.83 -38.06 -7.82
C TRP A 189 -26.27 -38.32 -7.34
#